data_AF-A0A0P6G7F4-F1
#
_entry.id   AF-A0A0P6G7F4-F1
#
_cell.length_a   1.000
_cell.length_b   1.000
_cell.length_c   1.000
_cell.angle_alpha   90.00
_cell.angle_beta   90.00
_cell.angle_gamma   90.00
#
_symmetry.space_group_name_H-M   'P 1'
#
loop_
_entity.id
_entity.type
_entity.pdbx_description
1 polymer ?
#
loop_
_entity_poly.entity_id
_entity_poly.type
_entity_poly.pdbx_seq_one_letter_code
_entity_poly.pdbx_strand_id
1 'polypeptide(L)'
;MLLPFVTLGDANCKEGSCDSANCASVDCSFGKMMNDPSSPCGCCKLCIFYIGENEACGVNMNNRECGPGLTCAVQNPGSEYICVKLETDCFKAQTDYDDRKSSGSLGMYETRPRCDDNGDFIARKCQPGSSCYCVDVANNRIFGESPPSYATSDVAMNCECSRAYQVAAQQDSLRTVQFPHCLPNGNYDLLQCVNQACFCIDSANQTLTSSIQPITAIMELPCYKADLHTPNYYRPCELERIKAKMLTNSYNRQNITLIGIEQPDCSPDGFYQPLILTKSTVYCADPYGEKIEHFEIEKESANANSMNCKCARTRYWLTDQNVAKPFCCTNGNYRPIQCRGGVCFCVDPDGNQIGIEVQTDKLTELKCYQQNQYPNC
;
A
#
# COMPACT_ATOMS: atom_id res chain seq x y z
N MET A 1 0.36 27.66 -7.01
CA MET A 1 1.36 27.17 -6.04
C MET A 1 0.84 27.57 -4.66
N LEU A 2 -0.06 26.75 -4.11
CA LEU A 2 -0.61 26.94 -2.77
C LEU A 2 0.10 25.92 -1.88
N LEU A 3 0.97 26.41 -1.01
CA LEU A 3 1.57 25.62 0.05
C LEU A 3 0.45 25.12 0.97
N PRO A 4 0.51 23.88 1.49
CA PRO A 4 -0.38 23.50 2.57
C PRO A 4 -0.05 24.39 3.78
N PHE A 5 -1.08 24.83 4.49
CA PHE A 5 -0.92 25.52 5.77
C PHE A 5 -0.20 24.57 6.73
N VAL A 6 1.11 24.76 6.89
CA VAL A 6 1.85 24.25 8.02
C VAL A 6 1.26 24.95 9.23
N THR A 7 0.53 24.22 10.07
CA THR A 7 0.24 24.67 11.42
C THR A 7 1.59 24.94 12.08
N LEU A 8 1.86 26.20 12.42
CA LEU A 8 3.00 26.58 13.25
C LEU A 8 2.91 25.77 14.54
N GLY A 9 3.65 24.67 14.62
CA GLY A 9 3.98 24.07 15.90
C GLY A 9 4.78 25.11 16.67
N ASP A 10 4.30 25.48 17.86
CA ASP A 10 5.03 26.36 18.76
C ASP A 10 6.47 25.87 18.89
N ALA A 11 7.43 26.71 18.49
CA ALA A 11 8.86 26.37 18.43
C ALA A 11 9.51 26.05 19.80
N ASN A 12 8.70 25.95 20.86
CA ASN A 12 9.12 25.72 22.25
C ASN A 12 8.62 24.40 22.86
N CYS A 13 7.88 23.58 22.11
CA CYS A 13 7.36 22.31 22.63
C CYS A 13 8.44 21.22 22.55
N LYS A 14 8.84 20.68 23.70
CA LYS A 14 9.83 19.60 23.85
C LYS A 14 9.19 18.36 24.50
N GLU A 15 9.92 17.26 24.51
CA GLU A 15 9.56 16.10 25.33
C GLU A 15 9.38 16.52 26.81
N GLY A 16 8.26 16.13 27.42
CA GLY A 16 7.87 16.54 28.78
C GLY A 16 7.08 17.85 28.88
N SER A 17 6.82 18.56 27.76
CA SER A 17 6.01 19.79 27.77
C SER A 17 4.57 19.61 28.26
N CYS A 18 4.07 18.38 28.29
CA CYS A 18 2.72 18.06 28.77
C CYS A 18 2.68 17.51 30.20
N ASP A 19 3.81 17.36 30.89
CA ASP A 19 3.88 16.71 32.21
C ASP A 19 3.19 17.52 33.31
N SER A 20 3.07 18.84 33.13
CA SER A 20 2.37 19.76 34.02
C SER A 20 0.97 20.14 33.54
N ALA A 21 0.52 19.60 32.40
CA ALA A 21 -0.79 19.90 31.84
C ALA A 21 -1.88 19.16 32.63
N ASN A 22 -2.72 19.90 33.35
CA ASN A 22 -3.88 19.34 34.04
C ASN A 22 -5.09 19.34 33.09
N CYS A 23 -5.22 18.27 32.31
CA CYS A 23 -6.30 18.13 31.33
C CYS A 23 -7.48 17.37 31.93
N ALA A 24 -8.70 17.87 31.71
CA ALA A 24 -9.91 17.12 32.05
C ALA A 24 -10.02 15.87 31.17
N SER A 25 -10.53 14.78 31.74
CA SER A 25 -10.92 13.61 30.95
C SER A 25 -12.07 13.99 30.03
N VAL A 26 -11.93 13.70 28.75
CA VAL A 26 -12.95 13.96 27.72
C VAL A 26 -13.53 12.64 27.26
N ASP A 27 -14.84 12.45 27.43
CA ASP A 27 -15.57 11.36 26.79
C ASP A 27 -15.75 11.68 25.30
N CYS A 28 -15.32 10.75 24.45
CA CYS A 28 -15.44 10.85 23.00
C CYS A 28 -15.93 9.55 22.37
N SER A 29 -16.89 8.90 23.04
CA SER A 29 -17.50 7.66 22.56
C SER A 29 -18.22 7.81 21.20
N PHE A 30 -18.67 9.03 20.86
CA PHE A 30 -19.40 9.34 19.62
C PHE A 30 -18.77 10.52 18.85
N GLY A 31 -17.45 10.48 18.67
CA GLY A 31 -16.72 11.56 18.02
C GLY A 31 -15.28 11.23 17.67
N LYS A 32 -14.56 12.24 17.21
CA LYS A 32 -13.13 12.21 16.94
C LYS A 32 -12.35 12.91 18.03
N MET A 33 -11.41 12.20 18.65
CA MET A 33 -10.46 12.81 19.58
C MET A 33 -9.42 13.62 18.81
N MET A 34 -9.21 14.87 19.19
CA MET A 34 -8.21 15.75 18.61
C MET A 34 -7.41 16.44 19.70
N ASN A 35 -6.22 16.94 19.35
CA ASN A 35 -5.49 17.85 20.23
C ASN A 35 -6.27 19.17 20.29
N ASP A 36 -6.46 19.68 21.50
CA ASP A 36 -7.08 20.98 21.71
C ASP A 36 -6.12 22.08 21.22
N PRO A 37 -6.46 22.83 20.16
CA PRO A 37 -5.60 23.87 19.63
C PRO A 37 -5.47 25.07 20.59
N SER A 38 -6.35 25.20 21.59
CA SER A 38 -6.22 26.19 22.67
C SER A 38 -5.31 25.71 23.81
N SER A 39 -4.95 24.43 23.81
CA SER A 39 -4.03 23.86 24.80
C SER A 39 -2.58 24.14 24.41
N PRO A 40 -1.74 24.65 25.34
CA PRO A 40 -0.30 24.82 25.10
C PRO A 40 0.32 23.52 24.61
N CYS A 41 1.07 23.57 23.50
CA CYS A 41 1.68 22.40 22.86
C CYS A 41 0.69 21.27 22.47
N GLY A 42 -0.62 21.54 22.44
CA GLY A 42 -1.65 20.54 22.12
C GLY A 42 -1.77 19.42 23.16
N CYS A 43 -1.40 19.69 24.42
CA CYS A 43 -1.32 18.67 25.48
C CYS A 43 -2.69 18.11 25.90
N CYS A 44 -3.73 18.94 25.92
CA CYS A 44 -5.07 18.49 26.21
C CYS A 44 -5.78 18.00 24.95
N LYS A 45 -6.76 17.12 25.16
CA LYS A 45 -7.60 16.59 24.09
C LYS A 45 -8.97 17.24 24.12
N LEU A 46 -9.59 17.34 22.95
CA LEU A 46 -10.99 17.71 22.78
C LEU A 46 -11.68 16.61 21.96
N CYS A 47 -13.00 16.50 22.10
CA CYS A 47 -13.81 15.62 21.25
C CYS A 47 -14.62 16.44 20.26
N ILE A 48 -14.50 16.14 18.97
CA ILE A 48 -15.44 16.59 17.95
C ILE A 48 -16.54 15.55 17.81
N PHE A 49 -17.76 15.90 18.19
CA PHE A 49 -18.89 14.97 18.14
C PHE A 49 -19.44 14.83 16.71
N TYR A 50 -19.76 13.60 16.34
CA TYR A 50 -20.32 13.31 15.03
C TYR A 50 -21.81 13.65 14.95
N ILE A 51 -22.19 14.23 13.82
CA ILE A 51 -23.54 14.58 13.41
C ILE A 51 -24.03 13.53 12.41
N GLY A 52 -25.28 13.10 12.55
CA GLY A 52 -25.90 12.07 11.70
C GLY A 52 -26.34 12.59 10.33
N GLU A 53 -26.69 11.66 9.44
CA GLU A 53 -27.26 11.99 8.12
C GLU A 53 -28.56 12.79 8.27
N ASN A 54 -28.75 13.81 7.43
CA ASN A 54 -29.87 14.75 7.43
C ASN A 54 -29.97 15.68 8.65
N GLU A 55 -28.99 15.68 9.54
CA GLU A 55 -28.91 16.67 10.61
C GLU A 55 -28.20 17.95 10.14
N ALA A 56 -28.58 19.08 10.72
CA ALA A 56 -28.03 20.39 10.37
C ALA A 56 -26.53 20.47 10.66
N CYS A 57 -25.78 20.99 9.69
CA CYS A 57 -24.34 21.18 9.76
C CYS A 57 -23.93 22.63 9.40
N GLY A 58 -22.70 23.05 9.66
CA GLY A 58 -22.24 24.40 9.31
C GLY A 58 -20.77 24.68 9.68
N VAL A 59 -20.27 25.84 9.25
CA VAL A 59 -18.84 26.22 9.38
C VAL A 59 -18.44 26.55 10.82
N ASN A 60 -19.40 26.85 11.71
CA ASN A 60 -19.17 27.22 13.11
C ASN A 60 -20.00 26.36 14.06
N MET A 61 -19.74 25.04 14.06
CA MET A 61 -20.37 24.15 15.03
C MET A 61 -19.41 23.86 16.17
N ASN A 62 -19.85 24.18 17.40
CA ASN A 62 -19.11 23.98 18.66
C ASN A 62 -18.63 22.52 18.82
N ASN A 63 -17.46 22.20 18.27
CA ASN A 63 -16.87 20.86 18.25
C ASN A 63 -17.82 19.78 17.71
N ARG A 64 -18.49 20.04 16.59
CA ARG A 64 -19.29 19.03 15.89
C ARG A 64 -18.98 19.01 14.41
N GLU A 65 -18.98 17.82 13.83
CA GLU A 65 -18.76 17.61 12.39
C GLU A 65 -19.65 16.47 11.88
N CYS A 66 -19.90 16.43 10.58
CA CYS A 66 -20.58 15.28 9.99
C CYS A 66 -19.80 14.00 10.25
N GLY A 67 -20.50 12.92 10.61
CA GLY A 67 -19.88 11.64 10.89
C GLY A 67 -19.08 11.07 9.71
N PRO A 68 -18.26 10.02 9.93
CA PRO A 68 -17.49 9.38 8.87
C PRO A 68 -18.36 8.97 7.68
N GLY A 69 -17.96 9.37 6.47
CA GLY A 69 -18.73 9.12 5.24
C GLY A 69 -19.85 10.12 4.94
N LEU A 70 -19.94 11.19 5.73
CA LEU A 70 -20.85 12.30 5.51
C LEU A 70 -20.06 13.58 5.24
N THR A 71 -20.64 14.47 4.44
CA THR A 71 -20.13 15.81 4.15
C THR A 71 -21.22 16.84 4.37
N CYS A 72 -20.82 18.05 4.75
CA CYS A 72 -21.76 19.14 4.99
C CYS A 72 -22.10 19.83 3.66
N ALA A 73 -23.31 19.62 3.15
CA ALA A 73 -23.75 20.17 1.87
C ALA A 73 -25.19 20.69 1.91
N VAL A 74 -25.52 21.54 0.93
CA VAL A 74 -26.87 22.06 0.74
C VAL A 74 -27.58 21.21 -0.30
N GLN A 75 -28.72 20.61 0.06
CA GLN A 75 -29.52 19.82 -0.90
C GLN A 75 -30.30 20.69 -1.89
N ASN A 76 -30.76 21.87 -1.48
CA ASN A 76 -31.52 22.80 -2.33
C ASN A 76 -31.06 24.25 -2.17
N PRO A 77 -30.98 25.06 -3.25
CA PRO A 77 -30.60 26.47 -3.14
C PRO A 77 -31.48 27.22 -2.12
N GLY A 78 -30.86 27.77 -1.06
CA GLY A 78 -31.56 28.50 0.01
C GLY A 78 -32.02 27.65 1.21
N SER A 79 -31.71 26.34 1.23
CA SER A 79 -31.92 25.48 2.40
C SER A 79 -30.74 25.50 3.38
N GLU A 80 -30.97 25.00 4.60
CA GLU A 80 -29.92 24.81 5.60
C GLU A 80 -28.92 23.74 5.13
N TYR A 81 -27.66 23.88 5.55
CA TYR A 81 -26.65 22.87 5.33
C TYR A 81 -26.96 21.66 6.20
N ILE A 82 -26.92 20.47 5.61
CA ILE A 82 -27.13 19.21 6.32
C ILE A 82 -26.04 18.20 5.97
N CYS A 83 -25.82 17.24 6.86
CA CYS A 83 -24.89 16.14 6.59
C CYS A 83 -25.51 15.19 5.57
N VAL A 84 -24.85 15.05 4.42
CA VAL A 84 -25.23 14.14 3.34
C VAL A 84 -24.12 13.13 3.08
N LYS A 85 -24.44 11.98 2.48
CA LYS A 85 -23.43 10.98 2.13
C LYS A 85 -22.39 11.53 1.17
N LEU A 86 -21.13 11.20 1.43
CA LEU A 86 -20.03 11.55 0.54
C LEU A 86 -20.03 10.60 -0.68
N GLU A 87 -20.14 11.17 -1.88
CA GLU A 87 -20.28 10.42 -3.14
C GLU A 87 -18.92 10.05 -3.78
N THR A 88 -17.96 9.53 -3.00
CA THR A 88 -16.67 9.03 -3.51
C THR A 88 -16.71 7.54 -3.81
N ASP A 89 -15.73 7.06 -4.59
CA ASP A 89 -15.63 5.63 -4.95
C ASP A 89 -15.48 4.73 -3.71
N CYS A 90 -14.75 5.18 -2.68
CA CYS A 90 -14.62 4.39 -1.45
C CYS A 90 -15.93 4.29 -0.67
N PHE A 91 -16.66 5.40 -0.48
CA PHE A 91 -17.93 5.37 0.25
C PHE A 91 -19.06 4.67 -0.53
N LYS A 92 -19.02 4.73 -1.87
CA LYS A 92 -19.88 3.88 -2.73
C LYS A 92 -19.56 2.41 -2.53
N ALA A 93 -18.28 2.03 -2.48
CA ALA A 93 -17.87 0.65 -2.22
C ALA A 93 -18.26 0.17 -0.81
N GLN A 94 -18.25 1.06 0.20
CA GLN A 94 -18.79 0.75 1.53
C GLN A 94 -20.31 0.52 1.49
N THR A 95 -21.04 1.34 0.75
CA THR A 95 -22.50 1.20 0.61
C THR A 95 -22.85 -0.11 -0.08
N ASP A 96 -22.18 -0.45 -1.20
CA ASP A 96 -22.35 -1.75 -1.87
C ASP A 96 -22.07 -2.93 -0.93
N TYR A 97 -20.99 -2.84 -0.13
CA TYR A 97 -20.68 -3.87 0.87
C TYR A 97 -21.80 -4.04 1.90
N ASP A 98 -22.32 -2.93 2.45
CA ASP A 98 -23.36 -2.95 3.49
C ASP A 98 -24.71 -3.46 2.93
N ASP A 99 -25.04 -3.12 1.68
CA ASP A 99 -26.21 -3.61 0.96
C ASP A 99 -26.11 -5.12 0.67
N ARG A 100 -24.93 -5.57 0.24
CA ARG A 100 -24.65 -7.00 0.01
C ARG A 100 -24.67 -7.81 1.30
N LYS A 101 -24.16 -7.23 2.39
CA LYS A 101 -24.25 -7.81 3.74
C LYS A 101 -25.71 -7.97 4.18
N SER A 102 -26.52 -6.93 3.97
CA SER A 102 -27.94 -6.92 4.36
C SER A 102 -28.79 -7.87 3.52
N SER A 103 -28.45 -8.04 2.24
CA SER A 103 -29.11 -8.98 1.32
C SER A 103 -28.61 -10.43 1.45
N GLY A 104 -27.59 -10.70 2.27
CA GLY A 104 -27.02 -12.04 2.43
C GLY A 104 -26.20 -12.53 1.22
N SER A 105 -25.71 -11.60 0.39
CA SER A 105 -24.91 -11.89 -0.82
C SER A 105 -23.40 -11.64 -0.66
N LEU A 106 -22.98 -11.36 0.58
CA LEU A 106 -21.59 -11.11 0.93
C LEU A 106 -20.86 -12.43 1.23
N GLY A 107 -19.68 -12.59 0.62
CA GLY A 107 -18.80 -13.71 0.92
C GLY A 107 -18.15 -13.65 2.30
N MET A 108 -17.87 -14.81 2.89
CA MET A 108 -17.29 -14.95 4.23
C MET A 108 -15.95 -14.20 4.42
N TYR A 109 -15.11 -14.14 3.39
CA TYR A 109 -13.80 -13.47 3.43
C TYR A 109 -13.81 -12.08 2.79
N GLU A 110 -14.98 -11.53 2.47
CA GLU A 110 -15.08 -10.15 1.99
C GLU A 110 -14.98 -9.15 3.15
N THR A 111 -14.10 -8.17 2.99
CA THR A 111 -13.87 -7.13 3.99
C THR A 111 -14.51 -5.81 3.57
N ARG A 112 -15.17 -5.13 4.50
CA ARG A 112 -15.69 -3.78 4.27
C ARG A 112 -14.55 -2.84 3.88
N PRO A 113 -14.61 -2.15 2.73
CA PRO A 113 -13.60 -1.17 2.35
C PRO A 113 -13.40 -0.12 3.45
N ARG A 114 -12.17 0.34 3.63
CA ARG A 114 -11.82 1.38 4.59
C ARG A 114 -11.52 2.66 3.84
N CYS A 115 -12.13 3.75 4.28
CA CYS A 115 -11.99 5.07 3.67
C CYS A 115 -11.37 6.03 4.68
N ASP A 116 -10.60 6.99 4.19
CA ASP A 116 -10.18 8.15 4.98
C ASP A 116 -11.25 9.26 4.98
N ASP A 117 -10.96 10.36 5.66
CA ASP A 117 -11.86 11.50 5.82
C ASP A 117 -12.15 12.22 4.48
N ASN A 118 -11.30 12.05 3.45
CA ASN A 118 -11.52 12.60 2.12
C ASN A 118 -12.34 11.66 1.23
N GLY A 119 -12.57 10.43 1.68
CA GLY A 119 -13.25 9.39 0.91
C GLY A 119 -12.35 8.66 -0.08
N ASP A 120 -11.04 8.73 0.09
CA ASP A 120 -10.09 7.87 -0.61
C ASP A 120 -9.97 6.53 0.13
N PHE A 121 -9.56 5.48 -0.59
CA PHE A 121 -9.31 4.18 0.04
C PHE A 121 -8.10 4.28 0.99
N ILE A 122 -8.16 3.61 2.14
CA ILE A 122 -6.99 3.44 3.02
C ILE A 122 -5.97 2.56 2.32
N ALA A 123 -4.70 2.97 2.39
CA ALA A 123 -3.61 2.38 1.60
C ALA A 123 -3.35 0.91 1.89
N ARG A 124 -3.57 0.45 3.12
CA ARG A 124 -3.33 -0.94 3.51
C ARG A 124 -4.60 -1.78 3.35
N LYS A 125 -4.55 -2.78 2.47
CA LYS A 125 -5.61 -3.77 2.28
C LYS A 125 -5.11 -5.15 2.70
N CYS A 126 -5.87 -5.84 3.55
CA CYS A 126 -5.50 -7.15 4.07
C CYS A 126 -6.54 -8.20 3.67
N GLN A 127 -6.06 -9.29 3.09
CA GLN A 127 -6.90 -10.44 2.79
C GLN A 127 -6.99 -11.33 4.03
N PRO A 128 -8.22 -11.69 4.48
CA PRO A 128 -8.39 -12.53 5.67
C PRO A 128 -7.55 -13.81 5.57
N GLY A 129 -6.57 -13.96 6.47
CA GLY A 129 -5.62 -15.07 6.53
C GLY A 129 -4.86 -15.38 5.23
N SER A 130 -4.53 -14.35 4.47
CA SER A 130 -3.51 -14.34 3.41
C SER A 130 -2.54 -13.18 3.71
N SER A 131 -1.95 -12.49 2.74
CA SER A 131 -1.09 -11.32 2.95
C SER A 131 -1.87 -9.99 3.02
N CYS A 132 -1.16 -8.93 3.41
CA CYS A 132 -1.59 -7.55 3.24
C CYS A 132 -0.77 -6.88 2.14
N TYR A 133 -1.39 -5.97 1.39
CA TYR A 133 -0.77 -5.26 0.29
C TYR A 133 -1.22 -3.80 0.22
N CYS A 134 -0.45 -2.99 -0.49
CA CYS A 134 -0.73 -1.58 -0.67
C CYS A 134 -1.68 -1.32 -1.84
N VAL A 135 -2.55 -0.31 -1.69
CA VAL A 135 -3.40 0.22 -2.75
C VAL A 135 -3.22 1.72 -2.94
N ASP A 136 -3.43 2.20 -4.16
CA ASP A 136 -3.53 3.63 -4.43
C ASP A 136 -4.84 4.24 -3.89
N VAL A 137 -5.09 5.51 -4.18
CA VAL A 137 -6.31 6.23 -3.74
C VAL A 137 -7.58 5.69 -4.40
N ALA A 138 -7.46 4.97 -5.51
CA ALA A 138 -8.56 4.39 -6.30
C ALA A 138 -8.71 2.86 -6.08
N ASN A 139 -8.10 2.32 -5.02
CA ASN A 139 -8.13 0.89 -4.64
C ASN A 139 -7.38 -0.06 -5.60
N ASN A 140 -6.55 0.45 -6.50
CA ASN A 140 -5.71 -0.43 -7.33
C ASN A 140 -4.53 -0.93 -6.52
N ARG A 141 -4.23 -2.23 -6.59
CA ARG A 141 -3.04 -2.81 -5.94
C ARG A 141 -1.75 -2.24 -6.54
N ILE A 142 -0.88 -1.75 -5.67
CA ILE A 142 0.43 -1.18 -6.01
C ILE A 142 1.56 -1.96 -5.30
N PHE A 143 2.80 -1.52 -5.50
CA PHE A 143 3.96 -2.08 -4.80
C PHE A 143 3.77 -2.02 -3.28
N GLY A 144 4.28 -3.02 -2.57
CA GLY A 144 4.17 -3.15 -1.12
C GLY A 144 3.30 -4.34 -0.74
N GLU A 145 3.92 -5.39 -0.21
CA GLU A 145 3.24 -6.58 0.28
C GLU A 145 3.96 -7.11 1.52
N SER A 146 3.19 -7.61 2.48
CA SER A 146 3.74 -8.10 3.73
C SER A 146 2.87 -9.20 4.31
N PRO A 147 3.46 -10.18 5.02
CA PRO A 147 2.66 -11.16 5.73
C PRO A 147 1.90 -10.51 6.90
N PRO A 148 0.77 -11.09 7.36
CA PRO A 148 -0.06 -10.50 8.41
C PRO A 148 0.68 -10.16 9.70
N SER A 149 1.67 -10.97 10.05
CA SER A 149 2.53 -10.82 11.24
C SER A 149 3.31 -9.50 11.25
N TYR A 150 3.61 -8.94 10.07
CA TYR A 150 4.35 -7.69 9.90
C TYR A 150 3.47 -6.52 9.45
N ALA A 151 2.19 -6.78 9.16
CA ALA A 151 1.20 -5.80 8.70
C ALA A 151 0.01 -5.69 9.67
N THR A 152 0.30 -5.70 10.98
CA THR A 152 -0.70 -5.78 12.06
C THR A 152 -1.60 -4.55 12.18
N SER A 153 -1.13 -3.39 11.70
CA SER A 153 -1.86 -2.12 11.74
C SER A 153 -1.49 -1.23 10.56
N ASP A 154 -2.24 -0.15 10.36
CA ASP A 154 -1.90 0.86 9.32
C ASP A 154 -0.62 1.63 9.67
N VAL A 155 -0.21 1.64 10.94
CA VAL A 155 1.08 2.23 11.35
C VAL A 155 2.23 1.30 10.96
N ALA A 156 2.05 -0.02 11.13
CA ALA A 156 3.06 -1.00 10.75
C ALA A 156 3.24 -1.09 9.22
N MET A 157 2.18 -0.90 8.46
CA MET A 157 2.18 -0.88 6.99
C MET A 157 1.31 0.27 6.51
N ASN A 158 1.91 1.45 6.36
CA ASN A 158 1.23 2.69 5.95
C ASN A 158 1.26 2.91 4.43
N CYS A 159 2.14 2.21 3.70
CA CYS A 159 2.24 2.27 2.24
C CYS A 159 2.58 3.66 1.67
N GLU A 160 3.05 4.60 2.49
CA GLU A 160 3.26 6.00 2.09
C GLU A 160 4.32 6.14 0.99
N CYS A 161 5.41 5.37 1.08
CA CYS A 161 6.45 5.38 0.03
C CYS A 161 5.92 4.85 -1.30
N SER A 162 5.08 3.81 -1.25
CA SER A 162 4.48 3.21 -2.45
C SER A 162 3.52 4.16 -3.15
N ARG A 163 2.71 4.90 -2.38
CA ARG A 163 1.82 5.93 -2.93
C ARG A 163 2.60 7.12 -3.50
N ALA A 164 3.64 7.57 -2.80
CA ALA A 164 4.54 8.61 -3.32
C ALA A 164 5.20 8.18 -4.63
N TYR A 165 5.59 6.90 -4.75
CA TYR A 165 6.18 6.35 -5.97
C TYR A 165 5.20 6.39 -7.13
N GLN A 166 3.94 6.02 -6.90
CA GLN A 166 2.90 6.07 -7.93
C GLN A 166 2.69 7.48 -8.48
N VAL A 167 2.61 8.49 -7.59
CA VAL A 167 2.46 9.88 -8.01
C VAL A 167 3.67 10.35 -8.83
N ALA A 168 4.89 10.01 -8.41
CA ALA A 168 6.10 10.40 -9.11
C ALA A 168 6.25 9.68 -10.46
N ALA A 169 5.91 8.39 -10.55
CA ALA A 169 6.00 7.60 -11.78
C ALA A 169 5.07 8.12 -12.90
N GLN A 170 3.96 8.75 -12.53
CA GLN A 170 3.02 9.37 -13.46
C GLN A 170 3.49 10.75 -13.96
N GLN A 171 4.47 11.37 -13.30
CA GLN A 171 5.00 12.69 -13.67
C GLN A 171 6.35 12.54 -14.38
N ASP A 172 6.33 12.64 -15.71
CA ASP A 172 7.50 12.46 -16.58
C ASP A 172 8.68 13.38 -16.19
N SER A 173 8.38 14.58 -15.67
CA SER A 173 9.31 15.58 -15.16
C SER A 173 10.13 15.13 -13.93
N LEU A 174 9.64 14.14 -13.18
CA LEU A 174 10.25 13.65 -11.94
C LEU A 174 11.04 12.35 -12.12
N ARG A 175 11.04 11.75 -13.32
CA ARG A 175 11.79 10.51 -13.62
C ARG A 175 13.32 10.65 -13.42
N THR A 176 13.84 11.88 -13.47
CA THR A 176 15.27 12.19 -13.28
C THR A 176 15.66 12.44 -11.81
N VAL A 177 14.70 12.54 -10.90
CA VAL A 177 14.96 12.73 -9.46
C VAL A 177 15.17 11.35 -8.83
N GLN A 178 16.23 11.21 -8.02
CA GLN A 178 16.45 9.99 -7.24
C GLN A 178 15.27 9.80 -6.27
N PHE A 179 14.45 8.78 -6.53
CA PHE A 179 13.26 8.49 -5.74
C PHE A 179 13.66 7.85 -4.40
N PRO A 180 12.96 8.14 -3.28
CA PRO A 180 13.27 7.56 -1.99
C PRO A 180 13.15 6.03 -1.99
N HIS A 181 14.01 5.35 -1.24
CA HIS A 181 13.93 3.90 -1.08
C HIS A 181 12.72 3.51 -0.25
N CYS A 182 11.96 2.53 -0.74
CA CYS A 182 10.88 1.89 0.02
C CYS A 182 11.36 0.61 0.71
N LEU A 183 10.63 0.20 1.75
CA LEU A 183 10.67 -1.15 2.29
C LEU A 183 9.74 -2.09 1.49
N PRO A 184 9.92 -3.42 1.58
CA PRO A 184 9.07 -4.38 0.86
C PRO A 184 7.58 -4.30 1.22
N ASN A 185 7.25 -3.83 2.44
CA ASN A 185 5.87 -3.59 2.88
C ASN A 185 5.30 -2.27 2.34
N GLY A 186 6.06 -1.51 1.56
CA GLY A 186 5.63 -0.27 0.93
C GLY A 186 5.80 1.00 1.78
N ASN A 187 6.30 0.89 3.01
CA ASN A 187 6.68 2.05 3.83
C ASN A 187 7.99 2.67 3.32
N TYR A 188 8.33 3.84 3.83
CA TYR A 188 9.66 4.42 3.60
C TYR A 188 10.74 3.58 4.30
N ASP A 189 11.87 3.38 3.62
CA ASP A 189 13.12 3.08 4.31
C ASP A 189 13.52 4.32 5.10
N LEU A 190 13.87 4.18 6.38
CA LEU A 190 14.26 5.33 7.19
C LEU A 190 15.63 5.85 6.82
N LEU A 191 16.47 5.00 6.23
CA LEU A 191 17.77 5.41 5.71
C LEU A 191 17.60 5.80 4.24
N GLN A 192 17.91 7.06 3.93
CA GLN A 192 17.80 7.61 2.58
C GLN A 192 19.14 8.18 2.14
N CYS A 193 19.50 7.97 0.89
CA CYS A 193 20.68 8.58 0.29
C CYS A 193 20.35 9.24 -1.06
N VAL A 194 20.86 10.45 -1.25
CA VAL A 194 20.76 11.22 -2.49
C VAL A 194 22.15 11.74 -2.82
N ASN A 195 22.65 11.49 -4.04
CA ASN A 195 23.95 11.99 -4.49
C ASN A 195 25.13 11.69 -3.53
N GLN A 196 25.22 10.45 -3.00
CA GLN A 196 26.23 10.02 -2.02
C GLN A 196 26.15 10.70 -0.64
N ALA A 197 25.10 11.47 -0.36
CA ALA A 197 24.79 11.99 0.96
C ALA A 197 23.62 11.20 1.56
N CYS A 198 23.82 10.64 2.74
CA CYS A 198 22.89 9.76 3.44
C CYS A 198 22.38 10.40 4.72
N PHE A 199 21.13 10.15 5.07
CA PHE A 199 20.47 10.70 6.24
C PHE A 199 19.32 9.80 6.70
N CYS A 200 18.91 9.97 7.94
CA CYS A 200 17.73 9.32 8.49
C CYS A 200 16.51 10.24 8.38
N ILE A 201 15.37 9.66 8.02
CA ILE A 201 14.06 10.33 8.05
C ILE A 201 13.16 9.72 9.11
N ASP A 202 12.19 10.52 9.55
CA ASP A 202 11.11 10.07 10.41
C ASP A 202 10.04 9.30 9.60
N SER A 203 9.51 8.24 10.20
CA SER A 203 8.52 7.37 9.55
C SER A 203 7.17 8.05 9.29
N ALA A 204 6.80 9.04 10.10
CA ALA A 204 5.47 9.66 10.07
C ALA A 204 5.44 10.93 9.22
N ASN A 205 6.45 11.80 9.34
CA ASN A 205 6.44 13.12 8.67
C ASN A 205 7.60 13.34 7.68
N GLN A 206 8.44 12.32 7.47
CA GLN A 206 9.58 12.35 6.53
C GLN A 206 10.60 13.48 6.80
N THR A 207 10.61 14.03 8.02
CA THR A 207 11.60 15.03 8.42
C THR A 207 12.94 14.38 8.75
N LEU A 208 14.03 15.15 8.65
CA LEU A 208 15.37 14.68 8.99
C LEU A 208 15.47 14.41 10.49
N THR A 209 15.86 13.19 10.84
CA THR A 209 16.12 12.78 12.23
C THR A 209 17.62 12.66 12.54
N SER A 210 18.47 12.82 11.53
CA SER A 210 19.93 12.83 11.68
C SER A 210 20.56 13.99 10.91
N SER A 211 21.82 14.26 11.21
CA SER A 211 22.69 15.02 10.31
C SER A 211 22.90 14.25 8.99
N ILE A 212 23.11 15.00 7.91
CA ILE A 212 23.48 14.44 6.61
C ILE A 212 24.95 14.01 6.66
N GLN A 213 25.21 12.75 6.31
CA GLN A 213 26.53 12.13 6.32
C GLN A 213 26.94 11.69 4.90
N PRO A 214 28.24 11.64 4.56
CA PRO A 214 28.67 11.00 3.33
C PRO A 214 28.37 9.50 3.37
N ILE A 215 28.16 8.87 2.20
CA ILE A 215 27.87 7.43 2.09
C ILE A 215 28.94 6.54 2.74
N THR A 216 30.19 7.00 2.84
CA THR A 216 31.28 6.30 3.54
C THR A 216 31.02 6.13 5.04
N ALA A 217 30.16 6.96 5.63
CA ALA A 217 29.76 6.93 7.03
C ALA A 217 28.31 6.40 7.21
N ILE A 218 27.73 5.75 6.19
CA ILE A 218 26.35 5.24 6.23
C ILE A 218 26.08 4.30 7.41
N MET A 219 27.06 3.49 7.81
CA MET A 219 26.95 2.54 8.92
C MET A 219 26.90 3.23 10.30
N GLU A 220 27.25 4.51 10.37
CA GLU A 220 27.25 5.32 11.59
C GLU A 220 25.89 6.00 11.82
N LEU A 221 25.00 6.00 10.83
CA LEU A 221 23.67 6.58 10.95
C LEU A 221 22.80 5.76 11.93
N PRO A 222 22.01 6.41 12.80
CA PRO A 222 21.22 5.72 13.83
C PRO A 222 20.12 4.81 13.25
N CYS A 223 19.65 5.10 12.04
CA CYS A 223 18.67 4.27 11.33
C CYS A 223 19.32 3.13 10.52
N TYR A 224 20.65 3.01 10.51
CA TYR A 224 21.32 1.93 9.78
C TYR A 224 21.06 0.57 10.46
N LYS A 225 20.63 -0.41 9.67
CA LYS A 225 20.30 -1.76 10.12
C LYS A 225 21.04 -2.75 9.24
N ALA A 226 21.97 -3.52 9.81
CA ALA A 226 22.84 -4.42 9.03
C ALA A 226 22.09 -5.59 8.36
N ASP A 227 20.92 -5.95 8.86
CA ASP A 227 20.01 -6.95 8.29
C ASP A 227 19.21 -6.43 7.09
N LEU A 228 19.10 -5.11 6.94
CA LEU A 228 18.30 -4.46 5.90
C LEU A 228 19.14 -3.65 4.90
N HIS A 229 20.22 -3.02 5.36
CA HIS A 229 21.01 -2.06 4.60
C HIS A 229 22.39 -2.59 4.25
N THR A 230 22.85 -2.22 3.06
CA THR A 230 24.22 -2.49 2.59
C THR A 230 25.11 -1.25 2.77
N PRO A 231 26.43 -1.42 2.96
CA PRO A 231 27.36 -0.29 3.07
C PRO A 231 27.44 0.60 1.81
N ASN A 232 26.95 0.12 0.67
CA ASN A 232 26.89 0.87 -0.59
C ASN A 232 25.49 1.40 -0.90
N TYR A 233 24.53 1.30 0.03
CA TYR A 233 23.12 1.73 -0.08
C TYR A 233 22.27 0.98 -1.13
N TYR A 234 22.87 0.56 -2.24
CA TYR A 234 22.18 -0.11 -3.34
C TYR A 234 21.78 -1.53 -2.98
N ARG A 235 20.58 -1.90 -3.41
CA ARG A 235 20.00 -3.24 -3.25
C ARG A 235 20.28 -4.11 -4.49
N PRO A 236 20.05 -5.44 -4.43
CA PRO A 236 20.54 -6.38 -5.44
C PRO A 236 20.20 -6.03 -6.90
N CYS A 237 18.93 -5.69 -7.20
CA CYS A 237 18.54 -5.33 -8.57
C CYS A 237 19.19 -4.03 -9.02
N GLU A 238 19.24 -3.02 -8.15
CA GLU A 238 19.87 -1.74 -8.47
C GLU A 238 21.35 -1.88 -8.78
N LEU A 239 22.05 -2.75 -8.03
CA LEU A 239 23.44 -3.03 -8.25
C LEU A 239 23.66 -3.62 -9.65
N GLU A 240 22.83 -4.58 -10.06
CA GLU A 240 22.89 -5.14 -11.42
C GLU A 240 22.52 -4.11 -12.49
N ARG A 241 21.53 -3.25 -12.24
CA ARG A 241 21.17 -2.13 -13.13
C ARG A 241 22.32 -1.15 -13.31
N ILE A 242 23.03 -0.81 -12.23
CA ILE A 242 24.21 0.07 -12.27
C ILE A 242 25.34 -0.61 -13.06
N LYS A 243 25.63 -1.89 -12.80
CA LYS A 243 26.65 -2.66 -13.53
C LYS A 243 26.36 -2.69 -15.04
N ALA A 244 25.12 -3.01 -15.42
CA ALA A 244 24.69 -3.02 -16.82
C ALA A 244 24.86 -1.64 -17.47
N LYS A 245 24.45 -0.57 -16.79
CA LYS A 245 24.58 0.81 -17.27
C LYS A 245 26.06 1.25 -17.39
N MET A 246 26.90 0.91 -16.41
CA MET A 246 28.33 1.20 -16.44
C MET A 246 29.03 0.50 -17.61
N LEU A 247 28.69 -0.77 -17.84
CA LEU A 247 29.22 -1.55 -18.96
C LEU A 247 28.83 -0.91 -20.30
N THR A 248 27.54 -0.65 -20.51
CA THR A 248 27.02 0.02 -21.71
C THR A 248 27.70 1.37 -21.95
N ASN A 249 27.86 2.20 -20.91
CA ASN A 249 28.51 3.51 -21.01
C ASN A 249 30.00 3.40 -21.35
N SER A 250 30.70 2.39 -20.82
CA SER A 250 32.13 2.17 -21.11
C SER A 250 32.38 1.90 -22.59
N TYR A 251 31.54 1.08 -23.23
CA TYR A 251 31.65 0.77 -24.66
C TYR A 251 31.12 1.89 -25.55
N ASN A 252 30.05 2.58 -25.14
CA ASN A 252 29.55 3.76 -25.87
C ASN A 252 30.64 4.85 -26.00
N ARG A 253 31.49 5.04 -24.97
CA ARG A 253 32.64 5.95 -25.04
C ARG A 253 33.70 5.54 -26.07
N GLN A 254 33.71 4.28 -26.49
CA GLN A 254 34.56 3.74 -27.54
C GLN A 254 33.84 3.69 -28.90
N ASN A 255 32.65 4.31 -29.01
CA ASN A 255 31.76 4.21 -30.18
C ASN A 255 31.31 2.77 -30.50
N ILE A 256 31.23 1.90 -29.49
CA ILE A 256 30.74 0.52 -29.61
C ILE A 256 29.38 0.43 -28.92
N THR A 257 28.35 0.07 -29.67
CA THR A 257 27.01 -0.20 -29.12
C THR A 257 26.90 -1.67 -28.72
N LEU A 258 26.78 -1.97 -27.43
CA LEU A 258 26.48 -3.34 -27.00
C LEU A 258 25.01 -3.68 -27.24
N ILE A 259 24.78 -4.82 -27.89
CA ILE A 259 23.47 -5.42 -28.09
C ILE A 259 23.33 -6.58 -27.11
N GLY A 260 22.20 -6.65 -26.40
CA GLY A 260 21.88 -7.75 -25.48
C GLY A 260 22.34 -7.54 -24.03
N ILE A 261 22.72 -6.31 -23.63
CA ILE A 261 22.75 -5.93 -22.21
C ILE A 261 21.37 -5.35 -21.87
N GLU A 262 20.55 -6.17 -21.23
CA GLU A 262 19.25 -5.75 -20.71
C GLU A 262 19.44 -5.23 -19.28
N GLN A 263 18.86 -4.06 -18.97
CA GLN A 263 18.83 -3.55 -17.61
C GLN A 263 17.65 -4.20 -16.88
N PRO A 264 17.85 -4.77 -15.68
CA PRO A 264 16.76 -5.39 -14.95
C PRO A 264 15.77 -4.32 -14.48
N ASP A 265 14.49 -4.70 -14.48
CA ASP A 265 13.43 -3.90 -13.90
C ASP A 265 13.40 -4.11 -12.38
N CYS A 266 13.61 -3.01 -11.66
CA CYS A 266 13.63 -3.00 -10.20
C CYS A 266 12.32 -2.44 -9.64
N SER A 267 11.91 -3.00 -8.51
CA SER A 267 10.84 -2.49 -7.66
C SER A 267 11.28 -1.19 -6.94
N PRO A 268 10.34 -0.38 -6.41
CA PRO A 268 10.63 0.84 -5.64
C PRO A 268 11.53 0.63 -4.41
N ASP A 269 11.61 -0.60 -3.91
CA ASP A 269 12.48 -1.02 -2.84
C ASP A 269 13.85 -1.50 -3.33
N GLY A 270 14.23 -1.26 -4.59
CA GLY A 270 15.54 -1.65 -5.14
C GLY A 270 15.78 -3.16 -5.31
N PHE A 271 14.78 -3.99 -5.03
CA PHE A 271 14.77 -5.43 -5.31
C PHE A 271 14.19 -5.70 -6.71
N TYR A 272 14.24 -6.95 -7.16
CA TYR A 272 13.73 -7.30 -8.49
C TYR A 272 12.20 -7.18 -8.56
N GLN A 273 11.69 -6.79 -9.73
CA GLN A 273 10.26 -6.87 -9.99
C GLN A 273 9.78 -8.34 -10.00
N PRO A 274 8.49 -8.57 -9.68
CA PRO A 274 7.90 -9.92 -9.66
C PRO A 274 8.01 -10.69 -10.98
N LEU A 275 8.09 -10.00 -12.10
CA LEU A 275 8.01 -10.58 -13.44
C LEU A 275 9.36 -10.35 -14.14
N ILE A 276 10.05 -11.44 -14.47
CA ILE A 276 11.30 -11.38 -15.21
C ILE A 276 11.10 -12.00 -16.59
N LEU A 277 11.45 -11.21 -17.62
CA LEU A 277 11.47 -11.65 -19.00
C LEU A 277 12.85 -12.17 -19.36
N THR A 278 12.89 -13.32 -20.04
CA THR A 278 14.08 -13.82 -20.71
C THR A 278 13.87 -13.77 -22.23
N LYS A 279 14.82 -14.34 -22.98
CA LYS A 279 14.70 -14.44 -24.45
C LYS A 279 13.52 -15.29 -24.89
N SER A 280 13.17 -16.33 -24.14
CA SER A 280 12.17 -17.33 -24.53
C SER A 280 11.05 -17.55 -23.51
N THR A 281 11.27 -17.18 -22.25
CA THR A 281 10.30 -17.42 -21.16
C THR A 281 10.04 -16.16 -20.35
N VAL A 282 8.91 -16.16 -19.65
CA VAL A 282 8.58 -15.20 -18.60
C VAL A 282 8.30 -16.00 -17.33
N TYR A 283 8.92 -15.60 -16.22
CA TYR A 283 8.73 -16.30 -14.95
C TYR A 283 8.50 -15.34 -13.78
N CYS A 284 7.84 -15.85 -12.75
CA CYS A 284 7.68 -15.14 -11.50
C CYS A 284 8.92 -15.29 -10.64
N ALA A 285 9.52 -14.16 -10.26
CA ALA A 285 10.76 -14.11 -9.54
C ALA A 285 10.56 -13.65 -8.09
N ASP A 286 11.50 -14.05 -7.25
CA ASP A 286 11.60 -13.60 -5.87
C ASP A 286 12.22 -12.20 -5.75
N PRO A 287 12.31 -11.54 -4.56
CA PRO A 287 12.90 -10.19 -4.49
C PRO A 287 14.37 -10.18 -4.91
N TYR A 288 15.04 -11.33 -4.89
CA TYR A 288 16.44 -11.51 -5.27
C TYR A 288 16.59 -11.93 -6.75
N GLY A 289 15.49 -12.09 -7.48
CA GLY A 289 15.48 -12.45 -8.89
C GLY A 289 15.43 -13.96 -9.14
N GLU A 290 15.32 -14.79 -8.10
CA GLU A 290 15.28 -16.25 -8.24
C GLU A 290 13.88 -16.73 -8.62
N LYS A 291 13.80 -17.78 -9.44
CA LYS A 291 12.50 -18.29 -9.91
C LYS A 291 11.67 -18.88 -8.76
N ILE A 292 10.41 -18.46 -8.66
CA ILE A 292 9.43 -19.00 -7.70
C ILE A 292 8.76 -20.23 -8.29
N GLU A 293 8.96 -21.37 -7.63
CA GLU A 293 8.29 -22.63 -7.94
C GLU A 293 8.34 -22.97 -9.45
N HIS A 294 7.19 -23.23 -10.06
CA HIS A 294 7.04 -23.61 -11.46
C HIS A 294 6.29 -22.53 -12.27
N PHE A 295 6.26 -21.29 -11.78
CA PHE A 295 5.54 -20.18 -12.42
C PHE A 295 6.36 -19.59 -13.57
N GLU A 296 6.43 -20.34 -14.67
CA GLU A 296 7.17 -20.00 -15.87
C GLU A 296 6.38 -20.43 -17.09
N ILE A 297 6.28 -19.55 -18.08
CA ILE A 297 5.59 -19.79 -19.34
C ILE A 297 6.41 -19.27 -20.52
N GLU A 298 6.15 -19.83 -21.70
CA GLU A 298 6.75 -19.34 -22.94
C GLU A 298 6.24 -17.93 -23.25
N LYS A 299 7.15 -17.07 -23.72
CA LYS A 299 6.86 -15.66 -24.00
C LYS A 299 5.81 -15.49 -25.10
N GLU A 300 5.77 -16.41 -26.05
CA GLU A 300 4.81 -16.41 -27.16
C GLU A 300 3.43 -16.99 -26.77
N SER A 301 3.28 -17.51 -25.54
CA SER A 301 2.01 -18.07 -25.09
C SER A 301 0.94 -16.97 -24.93
N ALA A 302 -0.33 -17.33 -25.18
CA ALA A 302 -1.46 -16.41 -25.02
C ALA A 302 -1.57 -15.84 -23.58
N ASN A 303 -1.05 -16.57 -22.60
CA ASN A 303 -1.10 -16.21 -21.18
C ASN A 303 0.09 -15.35 -20.71
N ALA A 304 1.09 -15.10 -21.57
CA ALA A 304 2.25 -14.27 -21.24
C ALA A 304 1.85 -12.82 -20.93
N ASN A 305 0.89 -12.28 -21.69
CA ASN A 305 0.44 -10.90 -21.53
C ASN A 305 -0.41 -10.66 -20.27
N SER A 306 -0.99 -11.71 -19.69
CA SER A 306 -1.83 -11.60 -18.48
C SER A 306 -1.07 -11.93 -17.21
N MET A 307 0.18 -12.41 -17.31
CA MET A 307 1.05 -12.76 -16.19
C MET A 307 1.35 -11.53 -15.33
N ASN A 308 0.95 -11.58 -14.06
CA ASN A 308 1.18 -10.50 -13.09
C ASN A 308 1.92 -10.97 -11.82
N CYS A 309 2.10 -12.28 -11.65
CA CYS A 309 2.83 -12.89 -10.55
C CYS A 309 2.32 -12.58 -9.14
N LYS A 310 1.14 -11.96 -8.98
CA LYS A 310 0.60 -11.55 -7.67
C LYS A 310 0.42 -12.74 -6.74
N CYS A 311 -0.13 -13.86 -7.25
CA CYS A 311 -0.33 -15.06 -6.44
C CYS A 311 1.00 -15.75 -6.11
N ALA A 312 1.90 -15.88 -7.09
CA ALA A 312 3.23 -16.44 -6.89
C ALA A 312 4.03 -15.67 -5.82
N ARG A 313 4.00 -14.33 -5.85
CA ARG A 313 4.63 -13.47 -4.84
C ARG A 313 4.00 -13.63 -3.47
N THR A 314 2.67 -13.69 -3.38
CA THR A 314 1.99 -13.96 -2.11
C THR A 314 2.39 -15.32 -1.53
N ARG A 315 2.51 -16.37 -2.35
CA ARG A 315 3.02 -17.68 -1.90
C ARG A 315 4.43 -17.60 -1.33
N TYR A 316 5.30 -16.77 -1.91
CA TYR A 316 6.64 -16.51 -1.38
C TYR A 316 6.57 -15.83 -0.01
N TRP A 317 5.80 -14.74 0.12
CA TRP A 317 5.67 -13.99 1.39
C TRP A 317 5.03 -14.79 2.52
N LEU A 318 4.17 -15.75 2.18
CA LEU A 318 3.55 -16.65 3.16
C LEU A 318 4.44 -17.86 3.51
N THR A 319 5.66 -17.95 2.97
CA THR A 319 6.63 -18.95 3.39
C THR A 319 6.96 -18.73 4.88
N ASP A 320 6.91 -19.81 5.65
CA ASP A 320 7.15 -19.85 7.11
C ASP A 320 6.12 -19.11 7.99
N GLN A 321 5.02 -18.61 7.45
CA GLN A 321 3.98 -17.93 8.23
C GLN A 321 2.97 -18.87 8.90
N ASN A 322 3.07 -20.18 8.69
CA ASN A 322 2.06 -21.19 9.08
C ASN A 322 0.64 -20.83 8.60
N VAL A 323 0.54 -20.19 7.43
CA VAL A 323 -0.70 -19.81 6.75
C VAL A 323 -0.83 -20.61 5.45
N ALA A 324 -2.06 -20.96 5.07
CA ALA A 324 -2.32 -21.67 3.83
C ALA A 324 -1.93 -20.79 2.62
N LYS A 325 -1.07 -21.34 1.74
CA LYS A 325 -0.68 -20.67 0.49
C LYS A 325 -1.85 -20.67 -0.51
N PRO A 326 -2.08 -19.57 -1.26
CA PRO A 326 -3.14 -19.51 -2.26
C PRO A 326 -2.85 -20.45 -3.44
N PHE A 327 -3.90 -20.78 -4.20
CA PHE A 327 -3.81 -21.54 -5.44
C PHE A 327 -3.54 -20.59 -6.61
N CYS A 328 -2.49 -20.86 -7.36
CA CYS A 328 -2.09 -20.03 -8.49
C CYS A 328 -2.23 -20.79 -9.81
N CYS A 329 -2.47 -20.04 -10.88
CA CYS A 329 -2.30 -20.49 -12.25
C CYS A 329 -0.81 -20.71 -12.57
N THR A 330 -0.50 -21.41 -13.67
CA THR A 330 0.88 -21.61 -14.15
C THR A 330 1.59 -20.31 -14.51
N ASN A 331 0.84 -19.27 -14.91
CA ASN A 331 1.37 -17.92 -15.11
C ASN A 331 1.49 -17.11 -13.79
N GLY A 332 1.39 -17.74 -12.63
CA GLY A 332 1.59 -17.09 -11.32
C GLY A 332 0.48 -16.13 -10.88
N ASN A 333 -0.62 -16.03 -11.63
CA ASN A 333 -1.81 -15.28 -11.24
C ASN A 333 -2.65 -16.06 -10.22
N TYR A 334 -3.56 -15.37 -9.53
CA TYR A 334 -4.55 -16.03 -8.70
C TYR A 334 -5.47 -16.88 -9.56
N ARG A 335 -5.68 -18.15 -9.14
CA ARG A 335 -6.73 -18.96 -9.75
C ARG A 335 -8.10 -18.34 -9.42
N PRO A 336 -9.02 -18.20 -10.40
CA PRO A 336 -10.33 -17.59 -10.15
C PRO A 336 -11.15 -18.24 -9.03
N ILE A 337 -10.89 -19.52 -8.74
CA ILE A 337 -11.45 -20.23 -7.59
C ILE A 337 -10.38 -20.51 -6.55
N GLN A 338 -10.55 -19.95 -5.36
CA GLN A 338 -9.79 -20.26 -4.15
C GLN A 338 -10.62 -21.12 -3.21
N CYS A 339 -9.98 -22.01 -2.47
CA CYS A 339 -10.63 -22.84 -1.48
C CYS A 339 -9.88 -22.78 -0.16
N ARG A 340 -10.63 -22.62 0.94
CA ARG A 340 -10.06 -22.55 2.28
C ARG A 340 -11.12 -22.96 3.30
N GLY A 341 -10.70 -23.72 4.32
CA GLY A 341 -11.58 -24.05 5.44
C GLY A 341 -12.83 -24.86 5.07
N GLY A 342 -12.77 -25.69 4.01
CA GLY A 342 -13.89 -26.52 3.55
C GLY A 342 -14.85 -25.83 2.57
N VAL A 343 -14.64 -24.56 2.28
CA VAL A 343 -15.42 -23.78 1.29
C VAL A 343 -14.55 -23.31 0.13
N CYS A 344 -15.20 -23.04 -1.00
CA CYS A 344 -14.58 -22.49 -2.20
C CYS A 344 -15.32 -21.24 -2.65
N PHE A 345 -14.59 -20.26 -3.18
CA PHE A 345 -15.13 -18.96 -3.55
C PHE A 345 -14.41 -18.39 -4.78
N CYS A 346 -15.11 -17.49 -5.46
CA CYS A 346 -14.55 -16.73 -6.57
C CYS A 346 -13.64 -15.63 -6.03
N VAL A 347 -12.55 -15.33 -6.74
CA VAL A 347 -11.66 -14.22 -6.41
C VAL A 347 -11.43 -13.27 -7.59
N ASP A 348 -11.15 -12.02 -7.28
CA ASP A 348 -10.66 -11.02 -8.22
C ASP A 348 -9.18 -11.28 -8.61
N PRO A 349 -8.60 -10.53 -9.57
CA PRO A 349 -7.18 -10.69 -9.96
C PRO A 349 -6.15 -10.43 -8.84
N ASP A 350 -6.56 -9.81 -7.73
CA ASP A 350 -5.72 -9.57 -6.56
C ASP A 350 -5.85 -10.67 -5.50
N GLY A 351 -6.79 -11.61 -5.67
CA GLY A 351 -7.07 -12.72 -4.77
C GLY A 351 -8.15 -12.43 -3.73
N ASN A 352 -8.89 -11.33 -3.83
CA ASN A 352 -9.98 -11.01 -2.89
C ASN A 352 -11.25 -11.75 -3.27
N GLN A 353 -11.97 -12.29 -2.28
CA GLN A 353 -13.25 -12.95 -2.52
C GLN A 353 -14.26 -12.00 -3.19
N ILE A 354 -15.03 -12.55 -4.13
CA ILE A 354 -16.17 -11.88 -4.78
C ILE A 354 -17.40 -12.79 -4.76
N GLY A 355 -18.36 -12.46 -3.91
CA GLY A 355 -19.61 -13.19 -3.76
C GLY A 355 -19.52 -14.39 -2.82
N ILE A 356 -20.67 -15.07 -2.67
CA ILE A 356 -20.87 -16.15 -1.70
C ILE A 356 -20.02 -17.38 -2.06
N GLU A 357 -19.41 -17.97 -1.04
CA GLU A 357 -18.73 -19.26 -1.11
C GLU A 357 -19.69 -20.45 -1.19
N VAL A 358 -19.22 -21.56 -1.73
CA VAL A 358 -19.93 -22.84 -1.73
C VAL A 358 -19.12 -23.89 -0.97
N GLN A 359 -19.78 -24.95 -0.53
CA GLN A 359 -19.09 -26.12 -0.01
C GLN A 359 -18.24 -26.77 -1.11
N THR A 360 -17.13 -27.40 -0.73
CA THR A 360 -16.18 -28.02 -1.68
C THR A 360 -16.80 -29.04 -2.64
N ASP A 361 -17.85 -29.75 -2.22
CA ASP A 361 -18.61 -30.70 -3.03
C ASP A 361 -19.54 -30.03 -4.07
N LYS A 362 -19.78 -28.73 -3.92
CA LYS A 362 -20.68 -27.90 -4.75
C LYS A 362 -19.94 -26.88 -5.60
N LEU A 363 -18.66 -27.10 -5.87
CA LEU A 363 -17.78 -26.20 -6.62
C LEU A 363 -18.40 -25.69 -7.95
N THR A 364 -19.18 -26.52 -8.64
CA THR A 364 -19.82 -26.18 -9.92
C THR A 364 -20.93 -25.11 -9.79
N GLU A 365 -21.39 -24.81 -8.58
CA GLU A 365 -22.40 -23.78 -8.31
C GLU A 365 -21.79 -22.35 -8.28
N LEU A 366 -20.46 -22.22 -8.25
CA LEU A 366 -19.79 -20.91 -8.29
C LEU A 366 -19.99 -20.23 -9.65
N LYS A 367 -20.31 -18.93 -9.63
CA LYS A 367 -20.48 -18.14 -10.86
C LYS A 367 -19.22 -18.05 -11.73
N CYS A 368 -18.04 -18.11 -11.10
CA CYS A 368 -16.75 -18.12 -11.80
C CYS A 368 -16.29 -19.53 -12.22
N TYR A 369 -17.08 -20.57 -11.94
CA TYR A 369 -16.73 -21.92 -12.35
C TYR A 369 -16.83 -22.06 -13.86
N GLN A 370 -15.72 -22.46 -14.46
CA GLN A 370 -15.68 -22.87 -15.86
C GLN A 370 -15.11 -24.28 -15.94
N GLN A 371 -15.91 -25.21 -16.45
CA GLN A 371 -15.58 -26.65 -16.46
C GLN A 371 -14.25 -26.96 -17.15
N ASN A 372 -13.89 -26.19 -18.18
CA ASN A 372 -12.65 -26.38 -18.94
C ASN A 372 -11.45 -25.59 -18.39
N GLN A 373 -11.64 -24.81 -17.33
CA GLN A 373 -10.62 -23.99 -16.64
C GLN A 373 -10.57 -24.31 -15.15
N TYR A 374 -10.84 -25.56 -14.77
CA TYR A 374 -10.67 -25.99 -13.39
C TYR A 374 -10.14 -27.43 -13.35
N PRO A 375 -9.10 -27.74 -12.55
CA PRO A 375 -8.42 -26.88 -11.57
C PRO A 375 -7.38 -25.92 -12.15
N ASN A 376 -7.23 -25.90 -13.48
CA ASN A 376 -6.19 -25.17 -14.22
C ASN A 376 -6.63 -23.79 -14.70
N CYS A 377 -5.67 -23.00 -15.16
CA CYS A 377 -5.89 -21.83 -16.00
C CYS A 377 -5.11 -22.09 -17.31
#